data_AF-A0A7J2J8W9-F1
#
_entry.id   AF-A0A7J2J8W9-F1
#
_cell.length_a   1.000
_cell.length_b   1.000
_cell.length_c   1.000
_cell.angle_alpha   90.00
_cell.angle_beta   90.00
_cell.angle_gamma   90.00
#
_symmetry.space_group_name_H-M   'P 1'
#
loop_
_entity.id
_entity.type
_entity.pdbx_description
1 polymer ?
#
loop_
_entity_poly.entity_id
_entity_poly.type
_entity_poly.pdbx_seq_one_letter_code
_entity_poly.pdbx_strand_id
1 'polypeptide(L)'
;MPWLAVLVIVIIFLFILLASAIKILPEYQRIVVFRLGRLLGIKGPGLVFIIPIIDQVVKIDLRERVRDVPKQRVVTKDNVTIDVDAVVYY
;
A
#
# COMPACT_ATOMS: atom_id res chain seq x y z
N MET A 1 -13.35 -14.39 40.53
CA MET A 1 -13.75 -15.48 39.61
C MET A 1 -12.95 -15.33 38.31
N PRO A 2 -11.86 -16.09 38.12
CA PRO A 2 -10.93 -15.90 37.00
C PRO A 2 -11.54 -16.15 35.62
N TRP A 3 -12.61 -16.96 35.55
CA TRP A 3 -13.33 -17.26 34.30
C TRP A 3 -14.02 -16.04 33.66
N LEU A 4 -14.48 -15.07 34.47
CA LEU A 4 -15.04 -13.81 33.95
C LEU A 4 -13.97 -12.96 33.25
N ALA A 5 -12.77 -12.90 33.82
CA ALA A 5 -11.65 -12.18 33.22
C ALA A 5 -11.24 -12.80 31.87
N VAL A 6 -11.20 -14.14 31.79
CA VAL A 6 -10.91 -14.86 30.54
C VAL A 6 -11.96 -14.56 29.47
N LEU A 7 -13.25 -14.57 29.83
CA LEU A 7 -14.34 -14.24 28.91
C LEU A 7 -14.23 -12.82 28.35
N VAL A 8 -13.94 -11.83 29.22
CA VAL A 8 -13.76 -10.43 28.81
C VAL A 8 -12.60 -10.29 27.83
N ILE A 9 -11.47 -10.95 28.08
CA ILE A 9 -10.29 -10.92 27.20
C ILE A 9 -10.61 -11.51 25.82
N VAL A 10 -11.31 -12.65 25.78
CA VAL A 10 -11.71 -13.30 24.52
C VAL A 10 -12.64 -12.40 23.70
N ILE A 11 -13.61 -11.76 24.34
CA ILE A 11 -14.55 -10.84 23.68
C ILE A 11 -13.81 -9.64 23.07
N ILE A 12 -12.90 -9.04 23.84
CA ILE A 12 -12.09 -7.91 23.36
C ILE A 12 -11.23 -8.33 22.16
N PHE A 13 -10.61 -9.51 22.24
CA PHE A 13 -9.80 -10.04 21.15
C PHE A 13 -10.61 -10.27 19.87
N LEU A 14 -11.81 -10.84 19.99
CA LEU A 14 -12.71 -11.07 18.87
C LEU A 14 -13.15 -9.75 18.23
N PHE A 15 -13.43 -8.73 19.05
CA PHE A 15 -13.82 -7.41 18.60
C PHE A 15 -12.70 -6.71 17.82
N ILE A 16 -11.46 -6.82 18.29
CA ILE A 16 -10.28 -6.28 17.59
C ILE A 16 -10.08 -6.97 16.24
N LEU A 17 -10.26 -8.29 16.16
CA LEU A 17 -10.18 -9.03 14.89
C LEU A 17 -11.24 -8.56 13.90
N LEU A 18 -12.49 -8.42 14.33
CA LEU A 18 -13.59 -7.94 13.49
C LEU A 18 -13.36 -6.49 13.01
N ALA A 19 -12.90 -5.61 13.89
CA ALA A 19 -12.59 -4.23 13.53
C ALA A 19 -11.44 -4.13 12.51
N SER A 20 -10.41 -4.98 12.66
CA SER A 20 -9.25 -5.01 11.75
C SER A 20 -9.57 -5.58 10.37
N ALA A 21 -10.66 -6.35 10.26
CA ALA A 21 -11.10 -6.94 8.99
C ALA A 21 -11.68 -5.91 8.01
N ILE A 22 -12.17 -4.78 8.50
CA ILE A 22 -12.79 -3.74 7.67
C ILE A 22 -11.75 -2.65 7.40
N LYS A 23 -11.35 -2.50 6.14
CA LYS A 23 -10.50 -1.38 5.71
C LYS A 23 -11.25 -0.48 4.75
N ILE A 24 -11.18 0.82 5.00
CA ILE A 24 -11.70 1.85 4.10
C ILE A 24 -10.53 2.37 3.27
N LEU A 25 -10.67 2.32 1.96
CA LEU A 25 -9.67 2.82 1.02
C LEU A 25 -10.13 4.08 0.30
N PRO A 26 -9.26 5.10 0.20
CA PRO A 26 -9.50 6.27 -0.65
C PRO A 26 -9.52 5.90 -2.14
N GLU A 27 -10.24 6.69 -2.96
CA GLU A 27 -10.39 6.49 -4.42
C GLU A 27 -9.09 6.41 -5.21
N TYR A 28 -8.09 7.18 -4.78
CA TYR A 28 -6.78 7.25 -5.41
C TYR A 28 -5.86 6.08 -5.01
N GLN A 29 -6.32 5.15 -4.17
CA GLN A 29 -5.56 3.97 -3.77
C GLN A 29 -6.25 2.71 -4.26
N ARG A 30 -5.43 1.73 -4.67
CA ARG A 30 -5.86 0.34 -4.87
C ARG A 30 -5.07 -0.56 -3.96
N ILE A 31 -5.64 -1.72 -3.66
CA ILE A 31 -4.90 -2.76 -2.93
C ILE A 31 -4.79 -4.03 -3.73
N VAL A 32 -3.63 -4.65 -3.62
CA VAL A 32 -3.39 -6.00 -4.05
C VAL A 32 -3.44 -6.89 -2.82
N VAL A 33 -4.33 -7.88 -2.84
CA VAL A 33 -4.51 -8.80 -1.71
C VAL A 33 -3.86 -10.13 -2.05
N PHE A 34 -2.93 -10.54 -1.19
CA PHE A 34 -2.29 -11.84 -1.23
C PHE A 34 -2.79 -12.67 -0.06
N ARG A 35 -3.19 -13.92 -0.32
CA ARG A 35 -3.58 -14.88 0.71
C ARG A 35 -2.61 -16.04 0.67
N LEU A 36 -1.85 -16.22 1.75
CA LEU A 36 -0.85 -17.31 1.87
C LEU A 36 0.09 -17.39 0.65
N GLY A 37 0.54 -16.23 0.16
CA GLY A 37 1.42 -16.12 -1.01
C GLY A 37 0.73 -16.23 -2.38
N ARG A 38 -0.59 -16.43 -2.45
CA ARG A 38 -1.35 -16.43 -3.71
C ARG A 38 -2.03 -15.09 -3.93
N LEU A 39 -1.99 -14.59 -5.16
CA LEU A 39 -2.74 -13.41 -5.57
C LEU A 39 -4.23 -13.73 -5.58
N LEU A 40 -5.02 -13.04 -4.75
CA LEU A 40 -6.48 -13.09 -4.84
C LEU A 40 -7.02 -12.08 -5.86
N GLY A 41 -6.29 -10.99 -6.07
CA GLY A 41 -6.62 -9.97 -7.05
C GLY A 41 -6.46 -8.56 -6.50
N ILE A 42 -6.86 -7.60 -7.33
CA ILE A 42 -6.82 -6.18 -7.05
C ILE A 42 -8.21 -5.76 -6.58
N LYS A 43 -8.31 -5.14 -5.40
CA LYS A 43 -9.56 -4.55 -4.92
C LYS A 43 -9.51 -3.03 -5.09
N GLY A 44 -10.64 -2.50 -5.56
CA GLY A 44 -10.85 -1.07 -5.76
C GLY A 44 -11.03 -0.29 -4.46
N PRO A 45 -11.24 1.03 -4.56
CA PRO A 45 -11.47 1.90 -3.41
C PRO A 45 -12.83 1.64 -2.75
N GLY A 46 -12.98 2.15 -1.52
CA GLY A 46 -14.17 1.94 -0.69
C GLY A 46 -13.96 0.93 0.44
N LEU A 47 -15.06 0.31 0.88
CA LEU A 47 -15.05 -0.68 1.96
C LEU A 47 -14.53 -2.03 1.45
N VAL A 48 -13.41 -2.47 2.00
CA VAL A 48 -12.78 -3.73 1.66
C VAL A 48 -12.65 -4.61 2.88
N PHE A 49 -13.26 -5.80 2.79
CA PHE A 49 -13.09 -6.86 3.76
C PHE A 49 -11.81 -7.65 3.48
N ILE A 50 -11.00 -7.81 4.52
CA ILE A 50 -9.79 -8.63 4.55
C ILE A 50 -9.82 -9.51 5.79
N ILE A 51 -9.21 -10.69 5.70
CA ILE A 51 -9.03 -11.54 6.87
C ILE A 51 -7.71 -11.13 7.53
N PRO A 52 -7.73 -10.43 8.69
CA PRO A 52 -6.50 -10.07 9.37
C PRO A 52 -5.73 -11.36 9.70
N ILE A 53 -4.39 -11.31 9.65
CA ILE A 53 -3.44 -12.44 9.83
C ILE A 53 -3.18 -13.24 8.55
N ILE A 54 -4.20 -13.62 7.78
CA ILE A 54 -4.02 -14.48 6.59
C ILE A 54 -3.75 -13.66 5.32
N ASP A 55 -4.46 -12.53 5.20
CA ASP A 55 -4.38 -11.68 4.02
C ASP A 55 -3.28 -10.62 4.19
N GLN A 56 -2.31 -10.63 3.27
CA GLN A 56 -1.33 -9.56 3.11
C GLN A 56 -1.86 -8.54 2.11
N VAL A 57 -1.89 -7.27 2.52
CA VAL A 57 -2.46 -6.18 1.75
C VAL A 57 -1.36 -5.20 1.37
N VAL A 58 -1.12 -5.06 0.07
CA VAL A 58 -0.20 -4.07 -0.47
C VAL A 58 -0.99 -2.92 -1.06
N LYS A 59 -0.82 -1.72 -0.52
CA LYS A 59 -1.48 -0.49 -1.01
C LYS A 59 -0.63 0.12 -2.12
N ILE A 60 -1.26 0.47 -3.23
CA ILE A 60 -0.66 1.12 -4.38
C ILE A 60 -1.40 2.43 -4.61
N ASP A 61 -0.63 3.50 -4.74
CA ASP A 61 -1.13 4.82 -5.10
C ASP A 61 -1.27 4.91 -6.62
N LEU A 62 -2.40 5.41 -7.11
CA LEU A 62 -2.65 5.58 -8.54
C LEU A 62 -2.30 6.98 -9.04
N ARG A 63 -1.85 7.86 -8.15
CA ARG A 63 -1.48 9.22 -8.51
C ARG A 63 -0.14 9.24 -9.24
N GLU A 64 -0.02 10.13 -10.21
CA GLU A 64 1.26 10.45 -10.84
C GLU A 64 2.24 10.94 -9.79
N ARG A 65 3.45 10.40 -9.82
CA ARG A 65 4.57 10.81 -8.97
C ARG A 65 5.62 11.49 -9.82
N VAL A 66 6.08 12.62 -9.28
CA VAL A 66 7.16 13.39 -9.86
C VAL A 66 8.47 12.92 -9.24
N ARG A 67 9.46 12.60 -10.08
CA ARG A 67 10.81 12.31 -9.65
C ARG A 67 11.81 13.19 -10.38
N ASP A 68 12.55 13.96 -9.60
CA ASP A 68 13.65 14.77 -10.11
C ASP A 68 14.86 13.91 -10.46
N VAL A 69 15.41 14.14 -11.65
CA VAL A 69 16.66 13.53 -12.08
C VAL A 69 17.79 14.51 -11.75
N PRO A 70 18.83 14.07 -11.02
CA PRO A 70 19.94 14.95 -10.69
C PRO A 70 20.65 15.44 -11.95
N LYS A 71 21.21 16.66 -11.90
CA LYS A 71 21.95 17.25 -13.02
C LYS A 71 23.11 16.35 -13.45
N GLN A 72 23.18 16.05 -14.73
CA GLN A 72 24.26 15.26 -15.32
C GLN A 72 24.97 16.07 -16.40
N ARG A 73 26.30 16.06 -16.34
CA ARG A 73 27.16 16.65 -17.36
C ARG A 73 27.34 15.66 -18.50
N VAL A 74 26.95 16.06 -19.70
CA VAL A 74 27.01 15.23 -20.90
C VAL A 74 27.70 15.97 -22.03
N VAL A 75 28.39 15.22 -22.91
CA VAL A 75 29.01 15.74 -24.13
C VAL A 75 28.08 15.43 -25.29
N THR A 76 27.65 16.46 -26.02
CA THR A 76 26.78 16.31 -27.19
C THR A 76 27.56 15.75 -28.39
N LYS A 77 26.83 15.30 -29.42
CA LYS A 77 27.43 14.83 -30.68
C LYS A 77 28.32 15.89 -31.35
N ASP A 78 28.03 17.16 -31.11
CA ASP A 78 28.79 18.30 -31.63
C ASP A 78 30.00 18.66 -30.76
N ASN A 79 30.38 17.78 -29.83
CA ASN A 79 31.53 17.94 -28.93
C ASN A 79 31.42 19.16 -28.00
N VAL A 80 30.19 19.48 -27.56
CA VAL A 80 29.92 20.54 -26.58
C VAL A 80 29.50 19.91 -25.26
N THR A 81 30.10 20.37 -24.16
CA THR A 81 29.74 19.92 -22.81
C THR A 81 28.60 20.77 -22.27
N ILE A 82 27.50 20.13 -21.88
CA ILE A 82 26.34 20.77 -21.28
C ILE A 82 25.91 20.04 -20.00
N ASP A 83 25.29 20.77 -19.07
CA ASP A 83 24.66 20.19 -17.89
C ASP A 83 23.15 20.09 -18.15
N VAL A 84 22.57 18.89 -18.01
CA VAL A 84 21.15 18.61 -18.29
C VAL A 84 20.45 18.12 -17.02
N ASP A 85 19.25 18.61 -16.76
CA ASP A 85 18.28 18.09 -15.79
C ASP A 85 17.01 17.59 -16.47
N ALA A 86 16.25 16.77 -15.74
CA ALA A 86 14.98 16.24 -16.21
C ALA A 86 14.04 15.94 -15.04
N VAL A 87 12.74 15.90 -15.34
CA VAL A 87 11.69 15.51 -14.40
C VAL A 87 10.90 14.37 -15.02
N VAL A 88 10.77 13.27 -14.28
CA VAL A 88 10.04 12.08 -14.74
C VAL A 88 8.69 12.01 -14.03
N TYR A 89 7.62 11.92 -14.81
CA TYR A 89 6.25 11.69 -14.37
C TYR A 89 5.89 10.23 -14.65
N TYR A 90 5.44 9.49 -13.63
CA TYR A 90 5.03 8.08 -13.74
C TYR A 90 3.96 7.68 -12.72
#